data_AF-A0A7V9ALG3-F1
#
_entry.id   AF-A0A7V9ALG3-F1
#
_cell.length_a   1.000
_cell.length_b   1.000
_cell.length_c   1.000
_cell.angle_alpha   90.00
_cell.angle_beta   90.00
_cell.angle_gamma   90.00
#
_symmetry.space_group_name_H-M   'P 1'
#
loop_
_entity.id
_entity.type
_entity.pdbx_description
1 polymer ?
#
loop_
_entity_poly.entity_id
_entity_poly.type
_entity_poly.pdbx_seq_one_letter_code
_entity_poly.pdbx_strand_id
1 'polypeptide(L)'
;TWISAPFVGAIGGVLILETLERGGIAAPQRIFYALIGGFALGEVMVALNWWPSYGWTGGAVLVVIFYITAGLLLIRAQHQRVRSRDLIEFGGVGGLFLLLLAFLA
;
A
#
# COMPACT_ATOMS: atom_id res chain seq x y z
N THR A 1 3.16 -11.41 -14.12
CA THR A 1 4.43 -12.13 -14.38
C THR A 1 5.15 -12.29 -13.07
N TRP A 2 5.80 -13.42 -12.75
CA TRP A 2 6.43 -13.60 -11.42
C TRP A 2 7.47 -12.54 -11.05
N ILE A 3 8.11 -11.93 -12.04
CA ILE A 3 9.09 -10.87 -11.83
C ILE A 3 8.46 -9.54 -11.38
N SER A 4 7.19 -9.27 -11.64
CA SER A 4 6.59 -7.98 -11.29
C SER A 4 6.40 -7.81 -9.78
N ALA A 5 6.21 -8.89 -9.03
CA ALA A 5 6.04 -8.82 -7.57
C ALA A 5 7.26 -8.21 -6.85
N PRO A 6 8.51 -8.68 -7.06
CA PRO A 6 9.66 -8.06 -6.43
C PRO A 6 9.90 -6.62 -6.91
N PHE A 7 9.60 -6.28 -8.17
CA PHE A 7 9.71 -4.90 -8.66
C PHE A 7 8.68 -3.97 -8.01
N VAL A 8 7.42 -4.41 -7.92
CA VAL A 8 6.35 -3.66 -7.23
C VAL A 8 6.68 -3.49 -5.75
N GLY A 9 7.17 -4.53 -5.09
CA GLY A 9 7.58 -4.45 -3.70
C GLY A 9 8.77 -3.51 -3.48
N ALA A 10 9.79 -3.56 -4.34
CA ALA A 10 10.95 -2.67 -4.26
C ALA A 10 10.58 -1.20 -4.49
N ILE A 11 9.87 -0.90 -5.59
CA ILE A 11 9.45 0.47 -5.92
C ILE A 11 8.47 0.99 -4.86
N GLY A 12 7.48 0.18 -4.48
CA GLY A 12 6.52 0.52 -3.43
C GLY A 12 7.20 0.77 -2.08
N GLY A 13 8.19 -0.05 -1.72
CA GLY A 13 9.00 0.16 -0.51
C GLY A 13 9.76 1.48 -0.52
N VAL A 14 10.41 1.82 -1.64
CA VAL A 14 11.10 3.12 -1.80
C VAL A 14 10.12 4.29 -1.67
N LEU A 15 8.95 4.20 -2.29
CA LEU A 15 7.92 5.25 -2.20
C LEU A 15 7.38 5.40 -0.77
N ILE A 16 7.21 4.30 -0.04
CA ILE A 16 6.81 4.34 1.37
C ILE A 16 7.92 4.94 2.23
N LEU A 17 9.18 4.58 1.96
CA LEU A 17 10.34 5.16 2.66
C LEU A 17 10.36 6.68 2.52
N GLU A 18 10.20 7.18 1.29
CA GLU A 18 10.13 8.61 0.99
C GLU A 18 8.93 9.27 1.67
N THR A 19 7.77 8.61 1.67
CA THR A 19 6.56 9.11 2.35
C THR A 19 6.79 9.27 3.86
N LEU A 20 7.43 8.29 4.50
CA LEU A 20 7.75 8.34 5.93
C LEU A 20 8.85 9.35 6.25
N GLU A 21 9.82 9.53 5.35
CA GLU A 21 10.84 10.58 5.45
C GLU A 21 10.22 11.97 5.42
N ARG A 22 9.33 12.24 4.46
CA ARG A 22 8.54 13.49 4.40
C ARG A 22 7.68 13.69 5.65
N GLY A 23 7.23 12.60 6.27
CA GLY A 23 6.49 12.59 7.52
C GLY A 23 7.32 12.84 8.79
N GLY A 24 8.64 13.03 8.68
CA GLY A 24 9.52 13.31 9.82
C GLY A 24 9.86 12.08 10.68
N ILE A 25 9.67 10.87 10.15
CA ILE A 25 9.93 9.63 10.90
C ILE A 25 11.43 9.33 10.98
N ALA A 26 11.88 8.88 12.16
CA ALA A 26 13.27 8.52 12.40
C ALA A 26 13.77 7.40 11.46
N ALA A 27 15.03 7.50 11.03
CA ALA A 27 15.65 6.61 10.03
C ALA A 27 15.46 5.10 10.30
N PRO A 28 15.67 4.56 11.51
CA PRO A 28 15.50 3.13 11.76
C PRO A 28 14.05 2.68 11.59
N GLN A 29 13.11 3.50 12.04
CA GLN A 29 11.69 3.18 12.04
C GLN A 29 11.08 3.30 10.63
N ARG A 30 11.50 4.30 9.84
CA ARG A 30 11.05 4.44 8.45
C ARG A 30 11.56 3.31 7.55
N ILE A 31 12.81 2.85 7.75
CA ILE A 31 13.37 1.73 6.98
C ILE A 31 12.59 0.45 7.28
N PHE A 32 12.33 0.17 8.56
CA PHE A 32 11.55 -0.99 8.97
C PHE A 32 10.13 -0.99 8.36
N TYR A 33 9.42 0.14 8.43
CA TYR A 33 8.08 0.24 7.86
C TYR A 33 8.08 0.23 6.32
N ALA A 34 9.09 0.80 5.67
CA ALA A 34 9.25 0.72 4.22
C ALA A 34 9.43 -0.73 3.74
N LEU A 35 10.22 -1.53 4.48
CA LEU A 35 10.39 -2.96 4.17
C LEU A 35 9.07 -3.73 4.33
N ILE A 36 8.31 -3.48 5.41
CA ILE A 36 7.00 -4.10 5.62
C ILE A 36 6.01 -3.70 4.52
N GLY A 37 5.94 -2.41 4.20
CA GLY A 37 5.01 -1.88 3.20
C GLY A 37 5.35 -2.36 1.78
N GLY A 38 6.64 -2.40 1.43
CA GLY A 38 7.12 -2.97 0.18
C GLY A 38 6.82 -4.47 0.07
N PHE A 39 7.06 -5.24 1.14
CA PHE A 39 6.69 -6.65 1.18
C PHE A 39 5.19 -6.86 0.98
N ALA A 40 4.35 -6.09 1.68
CA ALA A 40 2.89 -6.16 1.53
C ALA A 40 2.43 -5.88 0.09
N LEU A 41 3.02 -4.88 -0.59
CA LEU A 41 2.72 -4.59 -1.99
C LEU A 41 3.17 -5.69 -2.95
N GLY A 42 4.31 -6.33 -2.67
CA GLY A 42 4.78 -7.50 -3.40
C GLY A 42 3.79 -8.66 -3.31
N GLU A 43 3.31 -8.99 -2.11
CA GLU A 43 2.31 -10.03 -1.89
C GLU A 43 0.98 -9.73 -2.59
N VAL A 44 0.53 -8.47 -2.57
CA VAL A 44 -0.67 -8.07 -3.31
C VAL A 44 -0.47 -8.24 -4.82
N MET A 45 0.73 -7.98 -5.35
CA MET A 45 1.01 -8.25 -6.77
C MET A 45 0.97 -9.76 -7.07
N VAL A 46 1.37 -10.62 -6.14
CA VAL A 46 1.22 -12.08 -6.29
C VAL A 46 -0.27 -12.43 -6.37
N ALA A 47 -1.10 -11.90 -5.48
CA ALA A 47 -2.55 -12.11 -5.54
C ALA A 47 -3.17 -11.60 -6.85
N LEU A 48 -2.74 -10.43 -7.33
CA LEU A 48 -3.20 -9.85 -8.59
C LEU A 48 -2.82 -10.67 -9.82
N ASN A 49 -1.73 -11.44 -9.80
CA ASN A 49 -1.40 -12.33 -10.92
C ASN A 49 -2.48 -13.40 -11.16
N TRP A 50 -3.25 -13.77 -10.12
CA TRP A 50 -4.37 -14.72 -10.23
C TRP A 50 -5.72 -14.04 -10.44
N TRP A 51 -5.77 -12.71 -10.32
CA TRP A 51 -6.98 -11.95 -10.58
C TRP A 51 -7.15 -11.75 -12.09
N PRO A 52 -8.30 -12.12 -12.68
CA PRO A 52 -8.60 -11.86 -14.09
C PRO A 52 -8.88 -10.37 -14.31
N SER A 53 -7.82 -9.57 -14.21
CA SER A 53 -7.82 -8.12 -14.40
C SER A 53 -7.24 -7.84 -15.78
N TYR A 54 -8.03 -7.20 -16.64
CA TYR A 54 -7.60 -6.82 -17.97
C TYR A 54 -7.25 -5.32 -17.98
N GLY A 55 -6.08 -4.97 -18.53
CA GLY A 55 -5.67 -3.58 -18.70
C GLY A 55 -5.18 -2.88 -17.43
N TRP A 56 -5.71 -1.68 -17.16
CA TRP A 56 -5.21 -0.74 -16.14
C TRP A 56 -5.67 -1.05 -14.70
N THR A 57 -6.64 -1.97 -14.56
CA THR A 57 -7.34 -2.26 -13.30
C THR A 57 -6.41 -2.82 -12.22
N GLY A 58 -5.50 -3.73 -12.58
CA GLY A 58 -4.49 -4.24 -11.63
C GLY A 58 -3.56 -3.15 -11.11
N GLY A 59 -3.18 -2.18 -11.96
CA GLY A 59 -2.38 -1.03 -11.55
C GLY A 59 -3.13 -0.10 -10.59
N ALA A 60 -4.41 0.15 -10.86
CA ALA A 60 -5.25 0.97 -9.99
C ALA A 60 -5.47 0.32 -8.61
N VAL A 61 -5.64 -1.01 -8.53
CA VAL A 61 -5.67 -1.74 -7.25
C VAL A 61 -4.37 -1.54 -6.46
N LEU A 62 -3.21 -1.65 -7.11
CA LEU A 62 -1.92 -1.42 -6.44
C LEU A 62 -1.79 -0.02 -5.87
N VAL A 63 -2.27 1.01 -6.59
CA VAL A 63 -2.26 2.40 -6.09
C VAL A 63 -3.13 2.55 -4.85
N VAL A 64 -4.31 1.93 -4.85
CA VAL A 64 -5.22 1.94 -3.69
C VAL A 64 -4.56 1.28 -2.48
N ILE A 65 -3.99 0.09 -2.65
CA ILE A 65 -3.31 -0.64 -1.58
C ILE A 65 -2.08 0.12 -1.09
N PHE A 66 -1.31 0.74 -2.00
CA PHE A 66 -0.19 1.61 -1.63
C PHE A 66 -0.66 2.75 -0.73
N TYR A 67 -1.73 3.44 -1.10
CA TYR A 67 -2.27 4.57 -0.33
C TYR A 67 -2.70 4.15 1.09
N ILE A 68 -3.42 3.03 1.20
CA ILE A 68 -3.84 2.46 2.49
C ILE A 68 -2.62 2.12 3.35
N THR A 69 -1.66 1.40 2.76
CA THR A 69 -0.48 0.90 3.46
C THR A 69 0.41 2.05 3.93
N ALA A 70 0.73 2.98 3.03
CA ALA A 70 1.55 4.15 3.34
C ALA A 70 0.90 5.03 4.43
N GLY A 71 -0.40 5.30 4.32
CA GLY A 71 -1.15 6.07 5.31
C GLY A 71 -1.18 5.43 6.69
N LEU A 72 -1.51 4.13 6.76
CA LEU A 72 -1.51 3.39 8.03
C LEU A 72 -0.13 3.33 8.68
N LEU A 73 0.92 3.08 7.90
CA LEU A 73 2.30 3.05 8.40
C LEU A 73 2.73 4.43 8.90
N LEU A 74 2.37 5.50 8.19
CA LEU A 74 2.67 6.87 8.60
C LEU A 74 1.98 7.23 9.92
N ILE A 75 0.68 6.95 10.05
CA ILE A 75 -0.08 7.21 11.28
C ILE A 75 0.50 6.40 12.44
N ARG A 76 0.81 5.12 12.21
CA ARG A 76 1.41 4.24 13.21
C ARG A 76 2.77 4.77 13.66
N ALA A 77 3.58 5.27 12.73
CA ALA A 77 4.89 5.83 13.00
C ALA A 77 4.80 7.15 13.78
N GLN A 78 3.85 8.03 13.45
CA GLN A 78 3.70 9.35 14.07
C GLN A 78 3.01 9.31 15.43
N HIS A 79 1.94 8.54 15.59
CA HIS A 79 1.06 8.63 16.76
C HIS A 79 1.18 7.44 17.74
N GLN A 80 2.01 6.43 17.43
CA GLN A 80 2.19 5.19 18.20
C GLN A 80 0.91 4.39 18.53
N ARG A 81 -0.29 4.84 18.13
CA ARG A 81 -1.58 4.18 18.29
C ARG A 81 -2.35 4.30 16.99
N VAL A 82 -2.69 3.17 16.40
CA VAL A 82 -3.69 3.13 15.32
C VAL A 82 -5.04 3.08 16.02
N ARG A 83 -5.86 4.11 15.86
CA ARG A 83 -7.21 4.09 16.39
C ARG A 83 -8.06 3.27 15.42
N SER A 84 -9.03 2.51 15.92
CA SER A 84 -9.92 1.71 15.05
C SER A 84 -10.63 2.56 13.99
N ARG A 85 -10.81 3.86 14.25
CA ARG A 85 -11.34 4.84 13.30
C ARG A 85 -10.42 5.05 12.09
N ASP A 86 -9.10 5.06 12.29
CA ASP A 86 -8.12 5.25 11.21
C ASP A 86 -8.10 4.02 10.29
N LEU A 87 -8.30 2.83 10.87
CA LEU A 87 -8.47 1.58 10.11
C LEU A 87 -9.73 1.61 9.24
N ILE A 88 -10.83 2.18 9.75
CA ILE A 88 -12.10 2.32 9.03
C ILE A 88 -12.01 3.42 7.97
N GLU A 89 -11.33 4.53 8.24
CA GLU A 89 -11.14 5.60 7.23
C GLU A 89 -10.28 5.11 6.07
N PHE A 90 -9.09 4.56 6.32
CA PHE A 90 -8.23 4.08 5.24
C PHE A 90 -8.75 2.81 4.59
N GLY A 91 -9.22 1.84 5.38
CA GLY A 91 -9.85 0.63 4.87
C GLY A 91 -11.16 0.91 4.13
N GLY A 92 -11.94 1.88 4.59
CA GLY A 92 -13.19 2.29 3.99
C GLY A 92 -13.00 3.09 2.70
N VAL A 93 -12.08 4.06 2.66
CA VAL A 93 -11.72 4.79 1.43
C VAL A 93 -11.11 3.84 0.40
N GLY A 94 -10.23 2.95 0.85
CA GLY A 94 -9.65 1.91 0.02
C GLY A 94 -10.70 0.94 -0.53
N GLY A 95 -11.57 0.43 0.33
CA GLY A 95 -12.68 -0.43 -0.06
C GLY A 95 -13.66 0.26 -1.01
N LEU A 96 -13.95 1.54 -0.79
CA LEU A 96 -14.79 2.33 -1.69
C LEU A 96 -14.15 2.48 -3.06
N PHE A 97 -12.85 2.76 -3.12
CA PHE A 97 -12.11 2.79 -4.39
C PHE A 97 -12.12 1.45 -5.09
N LEU A 98 -11.95 0.34 -4.36
CA LEU A 98 -12.05 -1.02 -4.92
C LEU A 98 -13.45 -1.33 -5.44
N LEU A 99 -14.49 -0.91 -4.72
CA LEU A 99 -15.88 -1.04 -5.15
C LEU A 99 -16.14 -0.25 -6.43
N LEU A 100 -15.72 1.02 -6.49
CA LEU A 100 -15.82 1.85 -7.69
C LEU A 100 -15.10 1.19 -8.88
N LEU A 101 -13.90 0.67 -8.66
CA LEU A 101 -13.14 -0.08 -9.65
C LEU A 101 -13.91 -1.30 -10.16
N ALA A 102 -14.50 -2.09 -9.26
CA ALA A 102 -15.29 -3.26 -9.63
C ALA A 102 -16.57 -2.92 -10.41
N PHE A 103 -17.14 -1.73 -10.21
CA PHE A 103 -18.30 -1.24 -10.98
C PHE A 103 -17.94 -0.61 -12.33
N LEU A 104 -16.72 -0.05 -12.47
CA LEU A 104 -16.26 0.67 -13.65
C LEU A 104 -15.39 -0.17 -14.60
N ALA A 105 -14.85 -1.28 -14.12
CA ALA A 105 -14.03 -2.24 -14.88
C ALA A 105 -14.88 -3.26 -15.64
#